data_AF-F3C375-F1
#
_entry.id   AF-F3C375-F1
#
_cell.length_a   1.000
_cell.length_b   1.000
_cell.length_c   1.000
_cell.angle_alpha   90.00
_cell.angle_beta   90.00
_cell.angle_gamma   90.00
#
_symmetry.space_group_name_H-M   'P 1'
#
loop_
_entity.id
_entity.type
_entity.pdbx_description
1 polymer ?
#
loop_
_entity_poly.entity_id
_entity_poly.type
_entity_poly.pdbx_seq_one_letter_code
_entity_poly.pdbx_strand_id
1 'polypeptide(L)' 'MRAHPSDEHLLPLYFARGAGGVFGIAYQGFTMGALGMDIYRFD' A
#
# COMPACT_ATOMS: atom_id res chain seq x y z
N MET A 1 10.67 14.79 5.41
CA MET A 1 11.09 13.94 4.29
C MET A 1 9.89 13.77 3.36
N ARG A 2 10.01 14.02 2.05
CA ARG A 2 8.92 13.75 1.11
C ARG A 2 9.24 12.43 0.43
N ALA A 3 8.57 11.35 0.81
CA ALA A 3 8.49 10.20 -0.07
C ALA A 3 7.88 10.71 -1.37
N HIS A 4 8.48 10.40 -2.51
CA HIS A 4 7.96 10.78 -3.82
C HIS A 4 7.37 9.53 -4.47
N PRO A 5 6.28 8.94 -3.93
CA PRO A 5 5.60 7.87 -4.64
C PRO A 5 5.01 8.51 -5.89
N SER A 6 5.57 8.16 -7.02
CA SER A 6 4.87 8.22 -8.29
C SER A 6 3.79 7.14 -8.33
N ASP A 7 2.79 7.32 -9.18
CA ASP A 7 1.58 6.50 -9.19
C ASP A 7 1.86 5.00 -9.39
N GLU A 8 2.97 4.61 -10.04
CA GLU A 8 3.34 3.21 -10.22
C GLU A 8 3.52 2.44 -8.90
N HIS A 9 3.88 3.13 -7.82
CA HIS A 9 3.99 2.52 -6.49
C HIS A 9 2.63 2.15 -5.90
N LEU A 10 1.55 2.80 -6.36
CA LEU A 10 0.18 2.60 -5.90
C LEU A 10 -0.66 1.76 -6.88
N LEU A 11 -0.20 1.55 -8.12
CA LEU A 11 -0.89 0.71 -9.09
C LEU A 11 -1.24 -0.70 -8.56
N PRO A 12 -0.37 -1.41 -7.83
CA PRO A 12 -0.74 -2.71 -7.26
C PRO A 12 -1.90 -2.63 -6.28
N LEU A 13 -1.95 -1.56 -5.46
CA LEU A 13 -3.03 -1.31 -4.51
C LEU A 13 -4.35 -1.06 -5.25
N TYR A 14 -4.32 -0.24 -6.32
CA TYR A 14 -5.51 0.05 -7.12
C TYR A 14 -6.01 -1.19 -7.88
N PHE A 15 -5.10 -1.99 -8.43
CA PHE A 15 -5.44 -3.26 -9.09
C PHE A 15 -6.15 -4.21 -8.11
N ALA A 16 -5.56 -4.42 -6.92
CA ALA A 16 -6.15 -5.27 -5.89
C ALA A 16 -7.51 -4.74 -5.41
N ARG A 17 -7.64 -3.41 -5.21
CA ARG A 17 -8.91 -2.80 -4.80
C ARG A 17 -10.01 -2.95 -5.85
N GLY A 18 -9.66 -3.01 -7.14
CA GLY A 18 -10.58 -3.26 -8.23
C GLY A 18 -11.20 -4.67 -8.22
N ALA A 19 -10.55 -5.65 -7.58
CA ALA A 19 -11.05 -7.02 -7.47
C ALA A 19 -12.19 -7.18 -6.43
N GLY A 20 -12.45 -6.16 -5.61
CA GLY A 20 -13.46 -6.19 -4.55
C GLY A 20 -12.95 -6.77 -3.23
N GLY A 21 -13.87 -7.15 -2.34
CA GLY A 21 -13.56 -7.68 -1.00
C GLY A 21 -13.49 -6.63 0.10
N VAL A 22 -13.51 -7.10 1.35
CA VAL A 22 -13.39 -6.24 2.54
C VAL A 22 -11.95 -5.74 2.64
N PHE A 23 -11.79 -4.43 2.53
CA PHE A 23 -10.49 -3.79 2.64
C PHE A 23 -10.08 -3.57 4.09
N GLY A 24 -8.84 -3.95 4.42
CA GLY A 24 -8.26 -3.68 5.73
C GLY A 24 -6.74 -3.58 5.68
N ILE A 25 -6.16 -2.98 6.71
CA ILE A 25 -4.72 -2.95 6.94
C ILE A 25 -4.37 -4.19 7.77
N ALA A 26 -3.48 -5.03 7.23
CA ALA A 26 -2.95 -6.19 7.94
C ALA A 26 -1.69 -5.85 8.75
N TYR A 27 -0.90 -4.88 8.24
CA TYR A 27 0.29 -4.39 8.90
C TYR A 27 0.57 -2.96 8.41
N GLN A 28 1.08 -2.10 9.30
CA GLN A 28 1.50 -0.75 8.97
C GLN A 28 2.91 -0.56 9.49
N GLY A 29 3.81 -0.05 8.64
CA GLY A 29 5.22 0.00 9.00
C GLY A 29 6.06 0.90 8.11
N PHE A 30 7.25 1.21 8.60
CA PHE A 30 8.16 2.11 7.91
C PHE A 30 9.61 1.74 8.22
N THR A 31 10.45 1.70 7.19
CA THR A 31 11.87 1.33 7.30
C THR A 31 12.75 2.28 6.51
N MET A 32 14.05 2.29 6.80
CA MET A 32 15.05 3.09 6.07
C MET A 32 14.74 4.59 5.95
N GLY A 33 13.95 5.13 6.88
CA GLY A 33 13.58 6.54 6.91
C GLY A 33 12.65 7.00 5.78
N ALA A 34 12.35 6.17 4.78
CA ALA A 34 11.58 6.54 3.59
C ALA A 34 10.70 5.40 3.00
N LEU A 35 10.89 4.14 3.41
CA LEU A 35 10.25 2.98 2.80
C LEU A 35 9.01 2.56 3.60
N GLY A 36 7.82 2.80 3.03
CA GLY A 36 6.56 2.29 3.56
C GLY A 36 6.46 0.78 3.42
N MET A 37 6.00 0.10 4.47
CA MET A 37 5.90 -1.37 4.56
C MET A 37 4.46 -1.82 4.83
N ASP A 38 3.48 -1.00 4.48
CA ASP A 38 2.08 -1.30 4.74
C ASP A 38 1.62 -2.52 3.92
N ILE A 39 0.87 -3.41 4.56
CA ILE A 39 0.29 -4.60 3.94
C ILE A 39 -1.23 -4.47 4.03
N TYR A 40 -1.87 -4.56 2.87
CA TYR A 40 -3.32 -4.49 2.74
C TYR A 40 -3.90 -5.88 2.46
N ARG A 41 -5.06 -6.16 3.06
CA ARG A 41 -5.85 -7.36 2.79
C ARG A 41 -7.16 -7.01 2.10
N PHE A 42 -7.67 -7.98 1.35
CA PHE A 42 -8.91 -7.94 0.60
C PHE A 42 -9.55 -9.31 0.76
N ASP A 43 -10.47 -9.43 1.72
CA ASP A 43 -11.15 -10.70 2.08
C ASP A 43 -12.50 -10.87 1.34
#